data_AF-A0A7Y6I9C5-F1
#
_entry.id   AF-A0A7Y6I9C5-F1
#
_cell.length_a   1.000
_cell.length_b   1.000
_cell.length_c   1.000
_cell.angle_alpha   90.00
_cell.angle_beta   90.00
_cell.angle_gamma   90.00
#
_symmetry.space_group_name_H-M   'P 1'
#
loop_
_entity.id
_entity.type
_entity.pdbx_description
1 polymer ?
#
loop_
_entity_poly.entity_id
_entity_poly.type
_entity_poly.pdbx_seq_one_letter_code
_entity_poly.pdbx_strand_id
1 'polypeptide(L)'
;MAEAAPGIESHKSIDYRVWDHGPQPSGFTVTDNGADGGLEVSGTCPACHGWTVTPWPYGAVGSKGVLGSLLGRGAPAPTRPAGRRTVYCECGHLHPNRPETAWDYGCGAFWTVELPS
;
A
#
# COMPACT_ATOMS: atom_id res chain seq x y z
N MET A 1 -23.82 1.25 -3.25
CA MET A 1 -22.51 1.00 -3.88
C MET A 1 -22.28 -0.50 -3.72
N ALA A 2 -22.19 -1.24 -4.81
CA ALA A 2 -22.07 -2.70 -4.72
C ALA A 2 -20.64 -3.03 -4.30
N GLU A 3 -20.50 -3.58 -3.09
CA GLU A 3 -19.29 -4.25 -2.64
C GLU A 3 -19.06 -5.41 -3.62
N ALA A 4 -18.02 -5.31 -4.46
CA ALA A 4 -17.62 -6.42 -5.29
C ALA A 4 -17.22 -7.55 -4.34
N ALA A 5 -18.00 -8.62 -4.28
CA ALA A 5 -17.64 -9.80 -3.52
C ALA A 5 -16.19 -10.17 -3.90
N PRO A 6 -15.28 -10.36 -2.92
CA PRO A 6 -13.92 -10.73 -3.24
C PRO A 6 -13.98 -12.01 -4.06
N GLY A 7 -13.49 -11.95 -5.31
CA GLY A 7 -13.36 -13.14 -6.13
C GLY A 7 -12.61 -14.22 -5.33
N ILE A 8 -12.93 -15.49 -5.57
CA ILE A 8 -12.26 -16.61 -4.89
C ILE A 8 -10.75 -16.40 -4.98
N GLU A 9 -10.11 -16.19 -3.83
CA GLU A 9 -8.68 -15.93 -3.76
C GLU A 9 -7.92 -17.13 -4.33
N SER A 10 -7.10 -16.89 -5.36
CA SER A 10 -6.37 -17.92 -6.10
C SER A 10 -4.91 -18.04 -5.64
N HIS A 11 -4.68 -17.84 -4.34
CA HIS A 11 -3.36 -17.82 -3.72
C HIS A 11 -2.60 -19.14 -3.95
N LYS A 12 -1.29 -19.02 -4.19
CA LYS A 12 -0.35 -20.11 -4.40
C LYS A 12 0.71 -20.08 -3.30
N SER A 13 0.88 -21.21 -2.62
CA SER A 13 2.01 -21.40 -1.70
C SER A 13 3.30 -21.54 -2.50
N ILE A 14 4.06 -20.45 -2.58
CA ILE A 14 5.38 -20.37 -3.20
C ILE A 14 6.44 -20.10 -2.13
N ASP A 15 7.70 -20.43 -2.41
CA ASP A 15 8.82 -20.04 -1.55
C ASP A 15 8.91 -18.53 -1.39
N TYR A 16 9.28 -18.09 -0.19
CA TYR A 16 9.65 -16.70 0.06
C TYR A 16 10.85 -16.31 -0.79
N ARG A 17 10.71 -15.19 -1.51
CA ARG A 17 11.79 -14.63 -2.31
C ARG A 17 11.60 -13.13 -2.47
N VAL A 18 12.63 -12.38 -2.09
CA VAL A 18 12.70 -10.95 -2.40
C VAL A 18 12.89 -10.78 -3.90
N TRP A 19 11.85 -10.30 -4.60
CA TRP A 19 11.86 -10.11 -6.05
C TRP A 19 11.00 -8.91 -6.46
N ASP A 20 11.60 -7.99 -7.22
CA ASP A 20 10.93 -6.93 -7.96
C ASP A 20 10.14 -7.47 -9.18
N HIS A 21 8.83 -7.25 -9.22
CA HIS A 21 7.96 -7.51 -10.36
C HIS A 21 7.77 -6.30 -11.28
N GLY A 22 8.47 -5.20 -11.01
CA GLY A 22 8.44 -3.98 -11.80
C GLY A 22 7.10 -3.23 -11.73
N PRO A 23 6.85 -2.31 -12.68
CA PRO A 23 5.61 -1.56 -12.72
C PRO A 23 4.39 -2.43 -13.04
N GLN A 24 3.31 -2.24 -12.26
CA GLN A 24 2.01 -2.86 -12.49
C GLN A 24 1.06 -1.81 -13.09
N PRO A 25 0.76 -1.87 -14.40
CA PRO A 25 -0.09 -0.88 -15.06
C PRO A 25 -1.60 -1.05 -14.75
N SER A 26 -1.99 -2.20 -14.21
CA SER A 26 -3.37 -2.55 -13.89
C SER A 26 -3.43 -3.62 -12.79
N GLY A 27 -4.65 -3.98 -12.35
CA GLY A 27 -4.86 -5.01 -11.32
C GLY A 27 -4.78 -4.51 -9.88
N PHE A 28 -4.61 -3.20 -9.70
CA PHE A 28 -4.60 -2.53 -8.41
C PHE A 28 -5.61 -1.38 -8.40
N THR A 29 -6.32 -1.25 -7.28
CA THR A 29 -7.29 -0.19 -7.01
C THR A 29 -6.69 0.72 -5.95
N VAL A 30 -6.73 2.03 -6.19
CA VAL A 30 -6.37 3.03 -5.19
C VAL A 30 -7.65 3.68 -4.67
N THR A 31 -7.94 3.46 -3.40
CA THR A 31 -9.07 4.07 -2.70
C THR A 31 -8.57 5.26 -1.88
N ASP A 32 -9.25 6.39 -1.94
CA ASP A 32 -8.98 7.53 -1.06
C ASP A 32 -9.91 7.47 0.15
N ASN A 33 -9.33 7.31 1.34
CA ASN A 33 -10.07 7.25 2.60
C ASN A 33 -10.23 8.65 3.24
N GLY A 34 -9.87 9.72 2.51
CA GLY A 34 -10.02 11.11 2.94
C GLY A 34 -8.82 11.65 3.70
N ALA A 35 -8.89 12.93 4.05
CA ALA A 35 -7.79 13.70 4.66
C ALA A 35 -7.27 13.11 5.99
N ASP A 36 -8.12 12.37 6.71
CA ASP A 36 -7.81 11.73 7.99
C ASP A 36 -7.49 10.23 7.84
N GLY A 37 -7.67 9.66 6.64
CA GLY A 37 -7.66 8.22 6.38
C GLY A 37 -6.63 7.72 5.37
N GLY A 38 -5.94 8.63 4.65
CA GLY A 38 -4.89 8.26 3.71
C GLY A 38 -5.40 7.66 2.40
N LEU A 39 -4.47 7.11 1.60
CA LEU A 39 -4.80 6.26 0.46
C LEU A 39 -4.70 4.80 0.87
N GLU A 40 -5.45 3.93 0.22
CA GLU A 40 -5.31 2.48 0.34
C GLU A 40 -5.10 1.90 -1.05
N VAL A 41 -4.06 1.09 -1.22
CA VAL A 41 -3.86 0.34 -2.45
C VAL A 41 -4.16 -1.12 -2.22
N SER A 42 -5.11 -1.65 -2.98
CA SER A 42 -5.51 -3.04 -2.90
C SER A 42 -5.40 -3.74 -4.26
N GLY A 43 -5.10 -5.03 -4.25
CA GLY A 43 -4.97 -5.82 -5.47
C GLY A 43 -4.36 -7.19 -5.22
N THR A 44 -4.00 -7.88 -6.30
CA THR A 44 -3.46 -9.25 -6.23
C THR A 44 -1.96 -9.24 -6.42
N CYS A 45 -1.22 -9.91 -5.52
CA CYS A 45 0.22 -10.08 -5.66
C CYS A 45 0.57 -10.79 -6.99
N PRO A 46 1.47 -10.24 -7.82
CA PRO A 46 1.85 -10.84 -9.11
C PRO A 46 2.65 -12.15 -8.97
N ALA A 47 3.15 -12.47 -7.78
CA ALA A 47 3.89 -13.70 -7.51
C ALA A 47 2.99 -14.82 -6.96
N CYS A 48 2.47 -14.63 -5.75
CA CYS A 48 1.71 -15.66 -5.04
C CYS A 48 0.20 -15.59 -5.30
N HIS A 49 -0.29 -14.58 -6.03
CA HIS A 49 -1.71 -14.38 -6.30
C HIS A 49 -2.58 -14.15 -5.03
N GLY A 50 -1.95 -13.87 -3.89
CA GLY A 50 -2.66 -13.49 -2.67
C GLY A 50 -3.18 -12.06 -2.74
N TRP A 51 -4.34 -11.81 -2.13
CA TRP A 51 -4.88 -10.46 -2.00
C TRP A 51 -4.01 -9.64 -1.05
N THR A 52 -3.72 -8.39 -1.41
CA THR A 52 -2.90 -7.49 -0.60
C THR A 52 -3.58 -6.13 -0.48
N VAL A 53 -3.41 -5.50 0.69
CA VAL A 53 -3.91 -4.17 1.00
C VAL A 53 -2.79 -3.40 1.69
N THR A 54 -2.32 -2.32 1.07
CA THR A 54 -1.23 -1.49 1.58
C THR A 54 -1.76 -0.09 1.90
N PRO A 55 -1.84 0.30 3.18
CA PRO A 55 -2.26 1.63 3.59
C PRO A 55 -1.14 2.65 3.39
N TRP A 56 -1.49 3.81 2.85
CA TRP A 56 -0.64 4.97 2.66
C TRP A 56 -1.19 6.18 3.43
N PRO A 57 -0.86 6.30 4.72
CA PRO A 57 -1.23 7.48 5.48
C PRO A 57 -0.50 8.72 4.92
N TYR A 58 -1.24 9.82 4.75
CA TYR A 58 -0.70 11.14 4.44
C TYR A 58 -1.43 12.19 5.27
N GLY A 59 -0.81 13.37 5.47
CA GLY A 59 -1.45 14.47 6.20
C GLY A 59 -1.21 14.54 7.71
N ALA A 60 -0.32 13.71 8.27
CA ALA A 60 0.12 13.87 9.67
C ALA A 60 0.83 15.23 9.85
N VAL A 61 0.12 16.22 10.39
CA VAL A 61 0.67 17.52 10.78
C VAL A 61 1.63 17.32 11.96
N GLY A 62 2.94 17.43 11.71
CA GLY A 62 3.91 17.52 12.80
C GLY A 62 3.66 18.74 13.69
N SER A 63 4.14 18.73 14.92
CA SER A 63 4.02 19.83 15.92
C SER A 63 4.49 21.21 15.43
N LYS A 64 5.20 21.28 14.29
CA LYS A 64 5.60 22.52 13.62
C LYS A 64 4.42 23.27 12.96
N GLY A 65 3.33 22.58 12.60
CA GLY A 65 2.11 23.21 12.07
C GLY A 65 1.32 23.99 13.12
N VAL A 66 1.40 23.56 14.40
CA VAL A 66 0.77 24.24 15.53
C VAL A 66 1.38 25.63 15.75
N LEU A 67 2.71 25.74 15.65
CA LEU A 67 3.40 27.02 15.75
C LEU A 67 3.05 27.96 14.58
N GLY A 68 2.91 27.42 13.37
CA GLY A 68 2.45 28.17 12.21
C GLY A 68 1.03 28.71 12.38
N SER A 69 0.11 27.87 12.86
CA SER A 69 -1.28 28.23 13.15
C SER A 69 -1.38 29.33 14.22
N LEU A 70 -0.59 29.23 15.30
CA LEU A 70 -0.48 30.27 16.34
C LEU A 70 0.11 31.61 15.81
N LEU A 71 0.96 31.55 14.79
CA LEU A 71 1.57 32.72 14.14
C LEU A 71 0.75 33.25 12.96
N GLY A 72 -0.49 32.79 12.76
CA GLY A 72 -1.38 33.23 11.67
C GLY A 72 -0.93 32.78 10.28
N ARG A 73 0.05 31.88 10.18
CA ARG A 73 0.46 31.22 8.94
C ARG A 73 -0.32 29.91 8.88
N GLY A 74 -1.44 29.91 8.15
CA GLY A 74 -2.29 28.73 7.99
C GLY A 74 -1.46 27.46 7.77
N ALA A 75 -1.79 26.39 8.49
CA ALA A 75 -1.06 25.13 8.37
C ALA A 75 -1.07 24.70 6.89
N PRO A 76 0.08 24.29 6.31
CA PRO A 76 0.10 23.78 4.95
C PRO A 76 -0.85 22.57 4.86
N ALA A 77 -1.70 22.57 3.85
CA ALA A 77 -2.62 21.46 3.61
C ALA A 77 -1.81 20.16 3.42
N PRO A 78 -2.33 19.01 3.90
CA PRO A 78 -1.80 17.70 3.58
C PRO A 78 -1.50 17.57 2.09
N THR A 79 -0.25 17.26 1.74
CA THR A 79 0.07 16.94 0.34
C THR A 79 -0.30 15.50 0.07
N ARG A 80 -1.27 15.28 -0.82
CA ARG A 80 -1.66 13.96 -1.29
C ARG A 80 -0.49 13.30 -2.02
N PRO A 81 -0.12 12.04 -1.70
CA PRO A 81 0.93 11.34 -2.41
C PRO A 81 0.44 10.98 -3.82
N ALA A 82 1.27 11.30 -4.82
CA ALA A 82 1.00 11.01 -6.23
C ALA A 82 2.23 10.40 -6.91
N GLY A 83 1.99 9.73 -8.04
CA GLY A 83 3.04 9.11 -8.84
C GLY A 83 3.36 7.67 -8.45
N ARG A 84 4.38 7.10 -9.08
CA ARG A 84 4.83 5.73 -8.85
C ARG A 84 5.26 5.48 -7.40
N ARG A 85 4.76 4.43 -6.78
CA ARG A 85 5.12 3.99 -5.41
C ARG A 85 5.32 2.49 -5.31
N THR A 86 6.28 2.08 -4.50
CA THR A 86 6.57 0.67 -4.22
C THR A 86 5.60 0.12 -3.19
N VAL A 87 4.94 -0.98 -3.53
CA VAL A 87 4.17 -1.85 -2.61
C VAL A 87 4.86 -3.21 -2.52
N TYR A 88 4.47 -3.95 -1.48
CA TYR A 88 5.00 -5.26 -1.18
C TYR A 88 3.86 -6.25 -1.03
N CYS A 89 4.17 -7.53 -1.14
CA CYS A 89 3.20 -8.56 -0.83
C CYS A 89 2.90 -8.56 0.68
N GLU A 90 1.67 -8.23 1.04
CA GLU A 90 1.16 -8.29 2.42
C GLU A 90 -0.02 -9.26 2.51
N CYS A 91 0.04 -10.39 1.78
CA CYS A 91 -1.06 -11.34 1.72
C CYS A 91 -1.35 -12.09 3.03
N GLY A 92 -0.44 -12.04 4.00
CA GLY A 92 -0.62 -12.65 5.32
C GLY A 92 -0.50 -14.17 5.35
N HIS A 93 -0.29 -14.83 4.20
CA HIS A 93 -0.10 -16.27 4.12
C HIS A 93 1.33 -16.68 4.51
N LEU A 94 1.47 -17.88 5.07
CA LEU A 94 2.78 -18.46 5.34
C LEU A 94 3.46 -18.90 4.04
N HIS A 95 4.71 -18.46 3.85
CA HIS A 95 5.55 -18.85 2.74
C HIS A 95 6.77 -19.64 3.25
N PRO A 96 7.12 -20.79 2.63
CA PRO A 96 8.30 -21.54 3.02
C PRO A 96 9.58 -20.70 2.89
N ASN A 97 10.55 -20.94 3.76
CA ASN A 97 11.84 -20.25 3.78
C ASN A 97 11.78 -18.73 4.05
N ARG A 98 10.63 -18.18 4.48
CA ARG A 98 10.56 -16.80 4.96
C ARG A 98 11.39 -16.66 6.24
N PRO A 99 12.43 -15.80 6.28
CA PRO A 99 13.21 -15.59 7.49
C PRO A 99 12.37 -14.84 8.53
N GLU A 100 12.64 -15.10 9.81
CA GLU A 100 11.96 -14.42 10.92
C GLU A 100 12.23 -12.89 10.94
N THR A 101 13.31 -12.46 10.28
CA THR A 101 13.68 -11.05 10.13
C THR A 101 13.01 -10.38 8.92
N ALA A 102 12.21 -11.10 8.12
CA ALA A 102 11.45 -10.50 7.03
C ALA A 102 10.43 -9.52 7.60
N TRP A 103 10.51 -8.27 7.14
CA TRP A 103 9.64 -7.20 7.59
C TRP A 103 8.26 -7.26 6.92
N ASP A 104 8.17 -7.84 5.72
CA ASP A 104 6.93 -8.04 4.97
C ASP A 104 6.18 -9.29 5.46
N TYR A 105 4.85 -9.30 5.36
CA TYR A 105 3.99 -10.42 5.78
C TYR A 105 3.60 -11.37 4.63
N GLY A 106 4.31 -11.33 3.51
CA GLY A 106 3.95 -12.09 2.31
C GLY A 106 5.09 -12.93 1.76
N CYS A 107 5.11 -13.07 0.43
CA CYS A 107 6.10 -13.89 -0.27
C CYS A 107 7.44 -13.18 -0.52
N GLY A 108 7.64 -11.95 -0.01
CA GLY A 108 8.83 -11.13 -0.28
C GLY A 108 8.80 -10.37 -1.62
N ALA A 109 7.82 -10.63 -2.49
CA ALA A 109 7.69 -9.90 -3.76
C ALA A 109 7.33 -8.43 -3.54
N PHE A 110 7.84 -7.55 -4.40
CA PHE A 110 7.52 -6.13 -4.42
C PHE A 110 7.37 -5.61 -5.85
N TRP A 111 6.64 -4.52 -6.02
CA TRP A 111 6.36 -3.92 -7.33
C TRP A 111 6.00 -2.45 -7.17
N THR A 112 5.83 -1.74 -8.28
CA THR A 112 5.37 -0.35 -8.25
C THR A 112 3.99 -0.16 -8.85
N VAL A 113 3.18 0.66 -8.20
CA VAL A 113 1.84 1.09 -8.66
C VAL A 113 1.81 2.59 -8.87
N GLU A 114 0.93 3.07 -9.72
CA GLU A 114 0.73 4.52 -9.95
C GLU A 114 -0.36 5.04 -9.00
N LEU A 115 -0.01 6.02 -8.15
CA LEU A 115 -1.00 6.73 -7.34
C LEU A 115 -1.61 7.89 -8.14
N PRO A 116 -2.93 8.12 -8.02
CA PRO A 116 -3.59 9.22 -8.71
C PRO A 116 -3.07 10.56 -8.21
N SER A 117 -2.92 11.50 -9.15
CA SER A 117 -2.62 12.91 -8.88
C SER A 117 -3.78 13.62 -8.20
#